data_AF-A0A645BCH5-F1
#
_entry.id   AF-A0A645BCH5-F1
#
_cell.length_a   1.000
_cell.length_b   1.000
_cell.length_c   1.000
_cell.angle_alpha   90.00
_cell.angle_beta   90.00
_cell.angle_gamma   90.00
#
_symmetry.space_group_name_H-M   'P 1'
#
loop_
_entity.id
_entity.type
_entity.pdbx_description
1 polymer ?
#
loop_
_entity_poly.entity_id
_entity_poly.type
_entity_poly.pdbx_seq_one_letter_code
_entity_poly.pdbx_strand_id
1 'polypeptide(L)'
;MKKESITEIKLIDNIPEIKMRTNGISLGKIQKGNYKIEGINKGVLFLEDSNGPFIQITTKTYTVFINYKDDSKTTDLYDKLSSEFNIK
;
A
#
# COMPACT_ATOMS: atom_id res chain seq x y z
N MET A 1 -8.54 7.20 11.31
CA MET A 1 -7.75 5.96 11.51
C MET A 1 -7.25 5.94 12.94
N LYS A 2 -7.26 4.78 13.62
CA LYS A 2 -6.55 4.63 14.90
C LYS A 2 -5.06 4.57 14.64
N LYS A 3 -4.26 5.18 15.51
CA LYS A 3 -2.79 5.05 15.49
C LYS A 3 -2.46 3.60 15.83
N GLU A 4 -1.80 2.90 14.92
CA GLU A 4 -1.32 1.53 15.11
C GLU A 4 0.17 1.46 14.83
N SER A 5 0.85 0.53 15.51
CA SER A 5 2.25 0.25 15.25
C SER A 5 2.41 -0.48 13.92
N ILE A 6 3.36 -0.02 13.12
CA ILE A 6 3.80 -0.70 11.91
C ILE A 6 4.58 -1.95 12.33
N THR A 7 4.27 -3.08 11.69
CA THR A 7 4.98 -4.35 11.90
C THR A 7 5.93 -4.69 10.77
N GLU A 8 5.67 -4.17 9.57
CA GLU A 8 6.49 -4.45 8.38
C GLU A 8 6.31 -3.35 7.32
N ILE A 9 7.39 -3.00 6.62
CA ILE A 9 7.36 -2.19 5.40
C ILE A 9 8.16 -2.93 4.32
N LYS A 10 7.59 -3.08 3.12
CA LYS A 10 8.23 -3.74 1.97
C LYS A 10 7.96 -2.96 0.69
N LEU A 11 8.93 -2.99 -0.23
CA LEU A 11 8.70 -2.66 -1.63
C LEU A 11 8.39 -3.95 -2.39
N ILE A 12 7.27 -3.98 -3.10
CA ILE A 12 6.81 -5.16 -3.84
C ILE A 12 6.42 -4.77 -5.27
N ASP A 13 6.58 -5.68 -6.21
CA ASP A 13 6.24 -5.41 -7.62
C ASP A 13 4.75 -5.55 -7.92
N ASN A 14 4.03 -6.35 -7.12
CA ASN A 14 2.62 -6.68 -7.34
C ASN A 14 1.86 -6.76 -6.01
N ILE A 15 0.62 -6.27 -6.01
CA ILE A 15 -0.30 -6.40 -4.87
C ILE A 15 -1.04 -7.75 -5.00
N PRO A 16 -1.37 -8.43 -3.88
CA PRO A 16 -2.24 -9.60 -3.93
C PRO A 16 -3.60 -9.30 -4.57
N GLU A 17 -4.33 -10.34 -4.96
CA GLU A 17 -5.58 -10.19 -5.70
C GLU A 17 -6.61 -9.33 -4.94
N ILE A 18 -7.10 -8.28 -5.60
CA ILE A 18 -8.18 -7.43 -5.07
C ILE A 18 -9.50 -8.18 -5.27
N LYS A 19 -10.07 -8.70 -4.18
CA LYS A 19 -11.31 -9.48 -4.20
C LYS A 19 -12.56 -8.61 -4.31
N MET A 20 -12.59 -7.47 -3.60
CA MET A 20 -13.78 -6.62 -3.57
C MET A 20 -13.46 -5.20 -3.13
N ARG A 21 -14.12 -4.22 -3.73
CA ARG A 21 -14.13 -2.83 -3.26
C ARG A 21 -15.16 -2.67 -2.14
N THR A 22 -14.72 -2.37 -0.91
CA THR A 22 -15.61 -2.28 0.26
C THR A 22 -16.02 -0.86 0.61
N ASN A 23 -15.18 0.13 0.31
CA ASN A 23 -15.45 1.58 0.36
C ASN A 23 -14.28 2.32 -0.30
N GLY A 24 -14.07 2.06 -1.59
CA GLY A 24 -12.99 2.62 -2.38
C GLY A 24 -13.50 3.35 -3.62
N ILE A 25 -12.64 4.16 -4.21
CA ILE A 25 -12.79 4.82 -5.51
C ILE A 25 -11.84 4.13 -6.48
N SER A 26 -12.34 3.88 -7.69
CA SER A 26 -11.55 3.36 -8.81
C SER A 26 -11.80 4.28 -10.02
N LEU A 27 -10.77 4.99 -10.47
CA LEU A 27 -10.83 5.90 -11.61
C LEU A 27 -9.63 5.66 -12.52
N GLY A 28 -9.86 4.94 -13.62
CA GLY A 28 -8.76 4.47 -14.46
C GLY A 28 -7.78 3.62 -13.63
N LYS A 29 -6.52 4.05 -13.59
CA LYS A 29 -5.46 3.40 -12.80
C LYS A 29 -5.48 3.75 -11.31
N ILE A 30 -6.19 4.80 -10.93
CA ILE A 30 -6.21 5.30 -9.55
C ILE A 30 -7.14 4.42 -8.71
N GLN A 31 -6.63 3.86 -7.63
CA GLN A 31 -7.41 3.10 -6.65
C GLN A 31 -7.16 3.65 -5.24
N LYS A 32 -8.18 4.25 -4.64
CA LYS A 32 -8.07 4.89 -3.32
C LYS A 32 -9.16 4.41 -2.37
N GLY A 33 -8.84 4.09 -1.11
CA GLY A 33 -9.82 3.71 -0.08
C GLY A 33 -9.75 2.24 0.35
N ASN A 34 -10.87 1.69 0.84
CA ASN A 34 -10.90 0.35 1.47
C ASN A 34 -11.25 -0.76 0.47
N TYR A 35 -10.49 -1.85 0.55
CA TYR A 35 -10.60 -3.03 -0.31
C TYR A 35 -10.45 -4.31 0.52
N LYS A 36 -11.14 -5.36 0.07
CA LYS A 36 -10.87 -6.75 0.45
C LYS A 36 -9.81 -7.28 -0.50
N ILE A 37 -8.68 -7.69 0.04
CA ILE A 37 -7.51 -8.19 -0.69
C ILE A 37 -7.22 -9.60 -0.19
N GLU A 38 -6.82 -10.50 -1.08
CA GLU A 38 -6.55 -11.89 -0.74
C GLU A 38 -5.50 -12.01 0.36
N GLY A 39 -5.79 -12.83 1.39
CA GLY A 39 -4.91 -13.02 2.54
C GLY A 39 -4.77 -11.81 3.48
N ILE A 40 -5.48 -10.70 3.24
CA ILE A 40 -5.38 -9.47 4.04
C ILE A 40 -6.75 -9.13 4.63
N ASN A 41 -6.81 -9.06 5.97
CA ASN A 41 -8.05 -8.75 6.70
C ASN A 41 -8.67 -7.42 6.26
N LYS A 42 -7.85 -6.36 6.20
CA LYS A 42 -8.28 -5.03 5.79
C LYS A 42 -7.21 -4.36 4.92
N GLY A 43 -7.51 -4.23 3.63
CA GLY A 43 -6.65 -3.53 2.67
C GLY A 43 -7.06 -2.07 2.50
N VAL A 44 -6.08 -1.18 2.50
CA VAL A 44 -6.25 0.23 2.15
C VAL A 44 -5.35 0.53 0.96
N LEU A 45 -5.94 1.02 -0.13
CA LEU A 45 -5.21 1.38 -1.34
C LEU A 45 -5.05 2.89 -1.43
N PHE A 46 -3.86 3.35 -1.80
CA PHE A 46 -3.54 4.70 -2.24
C PHE A 46 -2.70 4.62 -3.51
N LEU A 47 -3.30 4.09 -4.57
CA LEU A 47 -2.62 3.80 -5.82
C LEU A 47 -2.92 4.88 -6.86
N GLU A 48 -1.88 5.27 -7.59
CA GLU A 48 -1.97 6.19 -8.73
C GLU A 48 -1.61 5.52 -10.06
N ASP A 49 -0.94 4.36 -10.02
CA ASP A 49 -0.77 3.46 -11.17
C ASP A 49 -1.20 2.02 -10.80
N SER A 50 -1.59 1.25 -11.81
CA SER A 50 -1.86 -0.19 -11.69
C SER A 50 -0.59 -1.03 -11.69
N ASN A 51 0.54 -0.44 -12.07
CA ASN A 51 1.84 -1.11 -12.12
C ASN A 51 2.69 -0.75 -10.90
N GLY A 52 3.54 -1.70 -10.50
CA GLY A 52 4.51 -1.47 -9.44
C GLY A 52 5.62 -0.51 -9.85
N PRO A 53 6.48 -0.14 -8.90
CA PRO A 53 6.56 -0.72 -7.55
C PRO A 53 5.48 -0.20 -6.60
N PHE A 54 5.20 -0.96 -5.53
CA PHE A 54 4.26 -0.60 -4.47
C PHE A 54 4.94 -0.70 -3.10
N ILE A 55 4.63 0.25 -2.23
CA ILE A 55 4.99 0.18 -0.81
C ILE A 55 3.86 -0.53 -0.08
N GLN A 56 4.17 -1.66 0.53
CA GLN A 56 3.30 -2.35 1.47
C GLN A 56 3.68 -1.98 2.90
N ILE A 57 2.75 -1.40 3.64
CA ILE A 57 2.89 -1.10 5.07
C ILE A 57 1.88 -1.97 5.83
N THR A 58 2.38 -2.89 6.64
CA THR A 58 1.54 -3.80 7.44
C THR A 58 1.48 -3.31 8.88
N THR A 59 0.27 -3.27 9.45
CA THR A 59 0.03 -3.13 10.89
C THR A 59 -0.59 -4.41 11.43
N LYS A 60 -0.91 -4.44 12.73
CA LYS A 60 -1.61 -5.56 13.34
C LYS A 60 -3.02 -5.79 12.80
N THR A 61 -3.69 -4.76 12.27
CA THR A 61 -5.11 -4.88 11.86
C THR A 61 -5.40 -4.54 10.41
N TYR A 62 -4.51 -3.81 9.71
CA TYR A 62 -4.68 -3.47 8.30
C TYR A 62 -3.35 -3.40 7.56
N THR A 63 -3.44 -3.45 6.24
CA THR A 63 -2.30 -3.26 5.33
C THR A 63 -2.62 -2.11 4.39
N VAL A 64 -1.66 -1.21 4.22
CA VAL A 64 -1.73 -0.08 3.28
C VAL A 64 -0.82 -0.36 2.10
N PHE A 65 -1.33 -0.13 0.89
CA PHE A 65 -0.55 -0.14 -0.34
C PHE A 65 -0.51 1.25 -0.94
N ILE A 66 0.70 1.71 -1.30
CA ILE A 66 0.93 3.05 -1.85
C ILE A 66 1.80 2.91 -3.10
N ASN A 67 1.41 3.58 -4.19
CA ASN A 67 2.33 3.95 -5.26
C ASN A 67 1.98 5.32 -5.82
N TYR A 68 2.94 5.93 -6.47
CA TYR A 68 2.74 7.10 -7.31
C TYR A 68 2.74 6.69 -8.77
N LYS A 69 2.25 7.59 -9.63
CA LYS A 69 2.39 7.46 -11.07
C LYS A 69 3.87 7.42 -11.54
N ASP A 70 4.76 7.97 -10.73
CA ASP A 70 6.20 8.02 -10.97
C ASP A 70 6.90 7.07 -10.01
N ASP A 71 7.48 6.01 -10.55
CA ASP A 71 8.14 4.95 -9.79
C ASP A 71 9.26 5.50 -8.89
N SER A 72 9.98 6.52 -9.34
CA SER A 72 11.05 7.16 -8.56
C SER A 72 10.53 7.78 -7.27
N LYS A 73 9.32 8.35 -7.29
CA LYS A 73 8.69 8.90 -6.09
C LYS A 73 8.27 7.81 -5.12
N THR A 74 7.88 6.65 -5.65
CA THR A 74 7.52 5.49 -4.83
C THR A 74 8.77 4.94 -4.13
N THR A 75 9.89 4.78 -4.84
CA THR A 75 11.15 4.32 -4.25
C THR A 75 11.72 5.34 -3.27
N ASP A 76 11.70 6.64 -3.60
CA ASP A 76 12.16 7.70 -2.70
C ASP A 76 11.37 7.74 -1.38
N LEU A 77 10.04 7.50 -1.45
CA LEU A 77 9.22 7.40 -0.25
C LEU A 77 9.57 6.15 0.56
N TYR A 78 9.80 5.01 -0.10
CA TYR A 78 10.22 3.78 0.57
C TYR A 78 11.55 3.94 1.30
N ASP A 79 12.55 4.57 0.68
CA ASP A 79 13.87 4.79 1.29
C ASP A 79 13.79 5.70 2.52
N LYS A 80 12.95 6.74 2.46
CA LYS A 80 12.67 7.62 3.61
C LYS A 80 12.02 6.86 4.76
N LEU A 81 10.99 6.08 4.47
CA LEU A 81 10.31 5.26 5.48
C LEU A 81 11.27 4.24 6.09
N SER A 82 12.05 3.54 5.27
CA SER A 82 13.00 2.52 5.75
C SER A 82 14.06 3.12 6.66
N SER A 83 14.51 4.35 6.35
CA SER A 83 15.44 5.11 7.19
C SER A 83 14.83 5.56 8.51
N GLU A 84 13.59 6.05 8.52
CA GLU A 84 12.90 6.49 9.74
C GLU A 84 12.55 5.34 10.68
N PHE A 85 12.21 4.18 10.12
CA PHE A 85 11.79 3.00 10.88
C PHE A 85 12.92 1.99 11.14
N ASN A 86 14.17 2.30 10.74
CA ASN A 86 15.35 1.43 10.87
C ASN A 86 15.13 0.01 10.32
N ILE A 87 14.42 -0.09 9.20
CA ILE A 87 14.10 -1.38 8.57
C ILE A 87 15.31 -1.73 7.70
N LYS A 88 16.10 -2.72 8.14
CA LYS A 88 17.24 -3.29 7.42
C LYS A 88 16.85 -4.58 6.71
#